data_AF-A0A2M7X694-F1
#
_entry.id   AF-A0A2M7X694-F1
#
_cell.length_a   1.000
_cell.length_b   1.000
_cell.length_c   1.000
_cell.angle_alpha   90.00
_cell.angle_beta   90.00
_cell.angle_gamma   90.00
#
_symmetry.space_group_name_H-M   'P 1'
#
loop_
_entity.id
_entity.type
_entity.pdbx_description
1 polymer ?
#
loop_
_entity_poly.entity_id
_entity_poly.type
_entity_poly.pdbx_seq_one_letter_code
_entity_poly.pdbx_strand_id
1 'polypeptide(L)'
;MLSPMRLHAAIRRLDWADPDLVGLSACTECGDCTPVCPSAIGLVADFRYAKAEIAWQRELLARADAARRRFLARRQRLAEAAEARNRALAAKSENPTASADAAVDLLQAALARARTKHLAKKAEVDGGA
;
A
#
# COMPACT_ATOMS: atom_id res chain seq x y z
N MET A 1 15.91 1.76 39.46
CA MET A 1 17.17 2.48 39.72
C MET A 1 18.06 2.34 38.48
N LEU A 2 18.52 3.46 37.90
CA LEU A 2 19.38 3.48 36.71
C LEU A 2 20.83 3.21 37.14
N SER A 3 21.35 2.01 36.88
CA SER A 3 22.74 1.66 37.17
C SER A 3 23.59 1.81 35.91
N PRO A 4 24.61 2.70 35.90
CA PRO A 4 25.47 2.90 34.73
C PRO A 4 26.16 1.63 34.24
N MET A 5 26.58 0.75 35.16
CA MET A 5 27.24 -0.51 34.81
C MET A 5 26.28 -1.50 34.12
N ARG A 6 25.05 -1.64 34.62
CA ARG A 6 24.02 -2.48 33.98
C ARG A 6 23.70 -1.95 32.58
N LEU A 7 23.60 -0.63 32.46
CA LEU A 7 23.28 0.01 31.20
C LEU A 7 24.39 -0.17 30.16
N HIS A 8 25.64 0.01 30.58
CA HIS A 8 26.80 -0.28 29.72
C HIS A 8 26.80 -1.74 29.26
N ALA A 9 26.63 -2.69 30.19
CA ALA A 9 26.55 -4.11 29.84
C ALA A 9 25.42 -4.41 28.85
N ALA A 10 24.25 -3.78 29.01
CA ALA A 10 23.13 -3.91 28.08
C ALA A 10 23.46 -3.36 26.69
N ILE A 11 24.08 -2.18 26.60
CA ILE A 11 24.50 -1.59 25.31
C ILE A 11 25.49 -2.51 24.58
N ARG A 12 26.41 -3.15 25.32
CA ARG A 12 27.37 -4.08 24.73
C ARG A 12 26.73 -5.35 24.14
N ARG A 13 25.48 -5.66 24.49
CA ARG A 13 24.72 -6.76 23.85
C ARG A 13 24.20 -6.39 22.46
N LEU A 14 24.15 -5.10 22.12
CA LEU A 14 23.61 -4.58 20.84
C LEU A 14 22.15 -4.98 20.59
N ASP A 15 21.41 -5.31 21.65
CA ASP A 15 19.97 -5.53 21.61
C ASP A 15 19.26 -4.27 22.09
N TRP A 16 18.73 -3.48 21.15
CA TRP A 16 18.06 -2.21 21.45
C TRP A 16 16.64 -2.37 22.00
N ALA A 17 16.12 -3.60 22.05
CA ALA A 17 14.85 -3.94 22.68
C ALA A 17 15.01 -4.40 24.14
N ASP A 18 16.24 -4.41 24.65
CA ASP A 18 16.57 -4.89 25.99
C ASP A 18 15.84 -4.08 27.09
N PRO A 19 15.16 -4.74 28.04
CA PRO A 19 14.45 -4.06 29.13
C PRO A 19 15.38 -3.24 30.04
N ASP A 20 16.67 -3.61 30.15
CA ASP A 20 17.65 -2.83 30.91
C ASP A 20 17.92 -1.45 30.28
N LEU A 21 17.63 -1.26 28.98
CA LEU A 21 17.81 0.01 28.26
C LEU A 21 16.62 0.97 28.41
N VAL A 22 15.51 0.55 29.02
CA VAL A 22 14.32 1.40 29.23
C VAL A 22 14.69 2.70 29.94
N GLY A 23 15.56 2.61 30.95
CA GLY A 23 16.04 3.75 31.72
C GLY A 23 17.06 4.63 31.00
N LEU A 24 17.61 4.21 29.86
CA LEU A 24 18.58 5.00 29.08
C LEU A 24 18.01 6.36 28.65
N SER A 25 16.70 6.40 28.39
CA SER A 25 15.97 7.61 28.02
C SER A 25 16.04 8.71 29.10
N ALA A 26 16.19 8.33 30.38
CA ALA A 26 16.30 9.25 31.50
C ALA A 26 17.72 9.79 31.74
N CYS A 27 18.74 9.21 31.10
CA CYS A 27 20.10 9.75 31.18
C CYS A 27 20.14 11.14 30.53
N THR A 28 20.82 12.12 31.14
CA THR A 28 20.94 13.48 30.59
C THR A 28 22.23 13.72 29.80
N GLU A 29 23.08 12.69 29.66
CA GLU A 29 24.39 12.78 28.98
C GLU A 29 25.37 13.79 29.62
N CYS A 30 25.23 14.07 30.92
CA CYS A 30 26.04 15.06 31.64
C CYS A 30 27.54 14.73 31.71
N GLY A 31 27.95 13.47 31.64
CA GLY A 31 29.37 13.09 31.71
C GLY A 31 29.83 12.54 33.05
N ASP A 32 29.06 12.74 34.13
CA ASP A 32 29.53 12.50 35.51
C ASP A 32 29.90 11.04 35.80
N CYS A 33 29.37 10.08 35.03
CA CYS A 33 29.68 8.67 35.21
C CYS A 33 31.06 8.25 34.66
N THR A 34 31.61 8.97 33.68
CA THR A 34 32.90 8.64 33.05
C THR A 34 34.09 8.78 34.02
N PRO A 35 34.29 9.92 34.71
CA PRO A 35 35.43 10.06 35.63
C PRO A 35 35.30 9.22 36.91
N VAL A 36 34.08 8.83 37.30
CA VAL A 36 33.82 8.02 38.50
C VAL A 36 34.09 6.53 38.25
N CYS A 37 34.13 6.09 36.99
CA CYS A 37 34.31 4.68 36.67
C CYS A 37 35.78 4.24 36.89
N PRO A 38 36.04 3.21 37.70
CA PRO A 38 37.40 2.73 37.96
C PRO A 38 38.07 2.09 36.73
N SER A 39 37.29 1.75 35.70
CA SER A 39 37.78 1.13 34.46
C SER A 39 38.10 2.13 33.35
N ALA A 40 37.95 3.45 33.60
CA ALA A 40 38.18 4.52 32.62
C ALA A 40 37.43 4.36 31.28
N ILE A 41 36.28 3.67 31.30
CA ILE A 41 35.44 3.46 30.11
C ILE A 41 34.69 4.75 29.78
N GLY A 42 34.62 5.10 28.50
CA GLY A 42 33.85 6.24 27.99
C GLY A 42 32.33 6.03 28.03
N LEU A 43 31.75 5.84 29.22
CA LEU A 43 30.35 5.47 29.42
C LEU A 43 29.37 6.40 28.70
N VAL A 44 29.63 7.71 28.72
CA VAL A 44 28.74 8.67 28.05
C VAL A 44 28.79 8.54 26.53
N ALA A 45 29.93 8.18 25.94
CA ALA A 45 30.01 7.94 24.50
C ALA A 45 29.11 6.77 24.09
N ASP A 46 29.17 5.67 24.84
CA ASP A 46 28.32 4.49 24.63
C ASP A 46 26.84 4.82 24.80
N PHE A 47 26.49 5.61 25.83
CA PHE A 47 25.10 5.99 26.10
C PHE A 47 24.52 6.87 24.99
N ARG A 48 25.33 7.81 24.47
CA ARG A 48 24.95 8.67 23.33
C ARG A 48 24.75 7.85 22.07
N TYR A 49 25.67 6.94 21.78
CA TYR A 49 25.56 6.00 20.66
C TYR A 49 24.27 5.17 20.76
N ALA A 50 24.04 4.53 21.91
CA ALA A 50 22.87 3.69 22.13
C ALA A 50 21.54 4.47 22.00
N LYS A 51 21.48 5.71 22.51
CA LYS A 51 20.31 6.57 22.33
C LYS A 51 20.05 6.91 20.86
N ALA A 52 21.09 7.24 20.11
CA ALA A 52 20.98 7.52 18.68
C ALA A 52 20.48 6.28 17.93
N GLU A 53 21.01 5.11 18.26
CA GLU A 53 20.60 3.85 17.61
C GLU A 53 19.14 3.50 17.94
N ILE A 54 18.71 3.61 19.21
CA ILE A 54 17.30 3.41 19.59
C ILE A 54 16.39 4.40 18.84
N ALA A 55 16.79 5.66 18.72
CA ALA A 55 16.02 6.66 17.97
C ALA A 55 15.93 6.30 16.48
N TRP A 56 17.03 5.85 15.88
CA TRP A 56 17.08 5.40 14.50
C TRP A 56 16.17 4.20 14.24
N GLN A 57 16.23 3.17 15.10
CA GLN A 57 15.36 1.99 15.01
C GLN A 57 13.87 2.36 15.10
N ARG A 58 13.51 3.29 16.00
CA ARG A 58 12.13 3.79 16.13
C ARG A 58 11.66 4.50 14.86
N GLU A 59 12.51 5.33 14.26
CA GLU A 59 12.19 6.00 13.00
C GLU A 59 12.02 5.00 11.86
N LEU A 60 12.89 3.99 11.79
CA LEU A 60 12.80 2.93 10.78
C LEU A 60 11.48 2.15 10.90
N LEU A 61 11.08 1.79 12.12
CA LEU A 61 9.80 1.13 12.42
C LEU A 61 8.62 2.02 12.02
N ALA A 62 8.64 3.31 12.39
CA ALA A 62 7.57 4.25 12.04
C ALA A 62 7.39 4.38 10.52
N ARG A 63 8.49 4.40 9.76
CA ARG A 63 8.48 4.41 8.29
C ARG A 63 7.92 3.11 7.72
N ALA A 64 8.32 1.96 8.26
CA ALA A 64 7.80 0.66 7.87
C ALA A 64 6.28 0.57 8.10
N ASP A 65 5.80 1.04 9.25
CA ASP A 65 4.37 1.06 9.57
C ASP A 65 3.58 2.01 8.68
N ALA A 66 4.14 3.18 8.35
CA ALA A 66 3.53 4.09 7.37
C ALA A 66 3.43 3.44 5.98
N ALA A 67 4.47 2.75 5.52
CA ALA A 67 4.45 2.02 4.25
C ALA A 67 3.43 0.88 4.28
N ARG A 68 3.37 0.11 5.37
CA ARG A 68 2.40 -0.97 5.57
C ARG A 68 0.96 -0.45 5.50
N ARG A 69 0.67 0.66 6.19
CA ARG A 69 -0.67 1.30 6.16
C ARG A 69 -1.07 1.70 4.73
N ARG A 70 -0.16 2.33 3.98
CA ARG A 70 -0.40 2.70 2.58
C ARG A 70 -0.67 1.48 1.69
N PHE A 71 0.10 0.41 1.87
CA PHE A 71 -0.09 -0.83 1.13
C PHE A 71 -1.46 -1.47 1.43
N LEU A 72 -1.82 -1.58 2.71
CA LEU A 72 -3.10 -2.16 3.12
C LEU A 72 -4.29 -1.34 2.58
N ALA A 73 -4.23 -0.01 2.67
CA ALA A 73 -5.27 0.86 2.12
C ALA A 73 -5.40 0.75 0.59
N ARG A 74 -4.28 0.59 -0.13
CA ARG A 74 -4.32 0.32 -1.58
C ARG A 74 -4.95 -1.04 -1.87
N ARG A 75 -4.59 -2.07 -1.11
CA ARG A 75 -5.12 -3.44 -1.28
C ARG A 75 -6.64 -3.49 -1.05
N GLN A 76 -7.14 -2.79 -0.04
CA GLN A 76 -8.58 -2.67 0.22
C GLN A 76 -9.31 -2.03 -0.95
N ARG A 77 -8.85 -0.86 -1.43
CA ARG A 77 -9.46 -0.19 -2.60
C ARG A 77 -9.48 -1.06 -3.86
N LEU A 78 -8.41 -1.81 -4.11
CA LEU A 78 -8.34 -2.71 -5.26
C LEU A 78 -9.28 -3.92 -5.12
N ALA A 79 -9.42 -4.47 -3.91
CA ALA A 79 -10.36 -5.56 -3.64
C ALA A 79 -11.82 -5.10 -3.85
N GLU A 80 -12.19 -3.95 -3.30
CA GLU A 80 -13.54 -3.37 -3.48
C GLU A 80 -13.86 -3.09 -4.96
N ALA A 81 -12.90 -2.54 -5.71
CA ALA A 81 -13.06 -2.29 -7.14
C ALA A 81 -13.19 -3.59 -7.94
N ALA A 82 -12.43 -4.63 -7.59
CA ALA A 82 -12.53 -5.95 -8.21
C ALA A 82 -13.89 -6.60 -7.93
N GLU A 83 -14.37 -6.53 -6.69
CA GLU A 83 -15.70 -7.02 -6.30
C GLU A 83 -16.83 -6.26 -7.00
N ALA A 84 -16.74 -4.94 -7.11
CA ALA A 84 -17.70 -4.13 -7.84
C ALA A 84 -17.73 -4.50 -9.34
N ARG A 85 -16.55 -4.68 -9.95
CA ARG A 85 -16.44 -5.13 -11.35
C ARG A 85 -17.04 -6.52 -11.54
N ASN A 86 -16.75 -7.46 -10.65
CA ASN A 86 -17.29 -8.82 -10.71
C ASN A 86 -18.82 -8.81 -10.55
N ARG A 87 -19.37 -8.01 -9.64
CA ARG A 87 -20.83 -7.83 -9.50
C ARG A 87 -21.46 -7.22 -10.75
N ALA A 88 -20.84 -6.21 -11.35
CA ALA A 88 -21.33 -5.60 -12.59
C ALA A 88 -21.30 -6.58 -13.78
N LEU A 89 -20.28 -7.45 -13.86
CA LEU A 89 -20.21 -8.51 -14.86
C LEU A 89 -21.28 -9.57 -14.64
N ALA A 90 -21.51 -10.00 -13.40
CA ALA A 90 -22.56 -10.96 -13.04
C ALA A 90 -23.96 -10.43 -13.39
N ALA A 91 -24.26 -9.17 -13.03
CA ALA A 91 -25.54 -8.54 -13.35
C ALA A 91 -25.78 -8.37 -14.87
N LYS A 92 -24.71 -8.20 -15.65
CA LYS A 92 -24.79 -8.19 -17.13
C LYS A 92 -25.01 -9.59 -17.71
N SER A 93 -24.42 -10.62 -17.13
CA SER A 93 -24.64 -12.01 -17.56
C SER A 93 -26.03 -12.55 -17.18
N GLU A 94 -26.68 -11.98 -16.17
CA GLU A 94 -28.05 -12.35 -15.75
C GLU A 94 -29.15 -11.63 -16.56
N ASN A 95 -28.82 -10.54 -17.27
CA ASN A 95 -29.72 -9.87 -18.23
C ASN A 95 -29.25 -10.00 -19.70
N PRO A 96 -29.06 -11.21 -20.25
CA PRO A 96 -28.65 -11.38 -21.65
C PRO A 96 -29.81 -11.12 -22.64
N THR A 97 -31.06 -11.21 -22.19
CA THR A 97 -32.25 -11.19 -23.05
C THR A 97 -32.65 -9.80 -23.53
N ALA A 98 -32.54 -8.76 -22.69
CA ALA A 98 -32.90 -7.39 -23.09
C ALA A 98 -31.95 -6.77 -24.14
N SER A 99 -30.71 -7.26 -24.22
CA SER A 99 -29.70 -6.75 -25.16
C SER A 99 -29.59 -7.59 -26.44
N ALA A 100 -29.88 -8.88 -26.39
CA ALA A 100 -29.77 -9.75 -27.56
C ALA A 100 -30.94 -9.53 -28.53
N ASP A 101 -32.17 -9.51 -28.03
CA ASP A 101 -33.36 -9.33 -28.88
C ASP A 101 -33.39 -7.92 -29.50
N ALA A 102 -33.10 -6.89 -28.71
CA ALA A 102 -32.99 -5.52 -29.21
C ALA A 102 -31.85 -5.32 -30.23
N ALA A 103 -30.74 -6.06 -30.10
CA ALA A 103 -29.63 -6.00 -31.07
C ALA A 103 -29.99 -6.71 -32.39
N VAL A 104 -30.72 -7.83 -32.31
CA VAL A 104 -31.20 -8.57 -33.50
C VAL A 104 -32.22 -7.73 -34.27
N ASP A 105 -33.16 -7.06 -33.59
CA ASP A 105 -34.16 -6.20 -34.23
C ASP A 105 -33.53 -5.00 -34.95
N LEU A 106 -32.52 -4.37 -34.34
CA LEU A 106 -31.80 -3.25 -34.95
C LEU A 106 -30.99 -3.69 -36.18
N LEU A 107 -30.37 -4.88 -36.14
CA LEU A 107 -29.64 -5.46 -37.27
C LEU A 107 -30.57 -5.82 -38.43
N GLN A 108 -31.73 -6.41 -38.14
CA GLN A 108 -32.74 -6.73 -39.16
C GLN A 108 -33.31 -5.46 -39.80
N ALA A 109 -33.60 -4.43 -39.00
CA ALA A 109 -34.06 -3.14 -39.50
C ALA A 109 -33.01 -2.44 -40.37
N ALA A 110 -31.71 -2.57 -40.05
CA ALA A 110 -30.62 -2.03 -40.87
C ALA A 110 -30.49 -2.76 -42.21
N LEU A 111 -30.60 -4.10 -42.22
CA LEU A 111 -30.55 -4.91 -43.44
C LEU A 111 -31.75 -4.64 -44.36
N ALA A 112 -32.95 -4.43 -43.81
CA ALA A 112 -34.14 -4.08 -44.59
C ALA A 112 -34.00 -2.71 -45.28
N ARG A 113 -33.41 -1.72 -44.59
CA ARG A 113 -33.10 -0.39 -45.17
C ARG A 113 -32.01 -0.47 -46.25
N ALA A 114 -31.03 -1.35 -46.09
CA ALA A 114 -30.00 -1.56 -47.10
C ALA A 114 -30.60 -2.20 -48.36
N ARG A 115 -31.47 -3.22 -48.22
CA ARG A 115 -32.13 -3.88 -49.36
C ARG A 115 -33.03 -2.93 -50.15
N THR A 116 -33.80 -2.08 -49.49
CA THR A 116 -34.66 -1.08 -50.17
C THR A 116 -33.83 -0.04 -50.92
N LYS A 117 -32.71 0.42 -50.35
CA LYS A 117 -31.76 1.30 -51.07
C LYS A 117 -31.11 0.61 -52.27
N HIS A 118 -30.76 -0.67 -52.17
CA HIS A 118 -30.21 -1.42 -53.29
C HIS A 118 -31.24 -1.69 -54.41
N LEU A 119 -32.50 -1.93 -54.06
CA LEU A 119 -33.59 -2.08 -55.02
C LEU A 119 -33.93 -0.76 -55.72
N ALA A 120 -33.93 0.36 -54.99
CA ALA A 120 -34.09 1.69 -55.56
C ALA A 120 -32.94 2.05 -56.53
N LYS A 121 -31.70 1.75 -56.13
CA LYS A 121 -30.52 1.98 -56.98
C LYS A 121 -30.48 1.05 -58.20
N LYS A 122 -31.05 -0.16 -58.10
CA LYS A 122 -31.17 -1.09 -59.23
C LYS A 122 -32.25 -0.64 -60.22
N ALA A 123 -33.37 -0.11 -59.72
CA ALA A 123 -34.41 0.49 -60.56
C ALA A 123 -33.95 1.77 -61.29
N GLU A 124 -33.04 2.56 -60.69
CA GLU A 124 -32.42 3.70 -61.37
C GLU A 124 -31.42 3.29 -62.47
N VAL A 125 -30.75 2.14 -62.34
CA VAL A 125 -29.77 1.65 -63.33
C VAL A 125 -30.43 0.94 -64.51
N ASP A 126 -31.59 0.29 -64.31
CA ASP A 126 -32.31 -0.45 -65.36
C ASP A 126 -33.25 0.46 -66.20
N GLY A 127 -33.40 1.75 -65.86
CA GLY A 127 -34.26 2.72 -66.55
C GLY A 127 -33.53 3.68 -67.53
N GLY A 128 -32.22 3.54 -67.68
CA GLY A 128 -31.39 4.33 -68.61
C GLY A 128 -30.79 3.47 -69.71
N ALA A 129 -31.62 3.01 -70.64
CA ALA A 129 -31.23 2.41 -71.91
C ALA A 129 -31.85 3.20 -73.06
#